data_AF-A0A9D0WBH7-F1
#
_entry.id   AF-A0A9D0WBH7-F1
#
_cell.length_a   1.000
_cell.length_b   1.000
_cell.length_c   1.000
_cell.angle_alpha   90.00
_cell.angle_beta   90.00
_cell.angle_gamma   90.00
#
_symmetry.space_group_name_H-M   'P 1'
#
loop_
_entity.id
_entity.type
_entity.pdbx_description
1 polymer ?
#
loop_
_entity_poly.entity_id
_entity_poly.type
_entity_poly.pdbx_seq_one_letter_code
_entity_poly.pdbx_strand_id
1 'polypeptide(L)' 'MAIEIWAALALVLIIEGLLPFISPRSYRRMVQQMAELPDQSLRMTGLFLIVVGLLVLWLFM' A
#
# COMPACT_ATOMS: atom_id res chain seq x y z
N MET A 1 9.38 -12.64 -18.05
CA MET A 1 8.03 -12.88 -17.47
C MET A 1 8.04 -13.25 -15.98
N ALA A 2 8.87 -14.19 -15.49
CA ALA A 2 8.91 -14.51 -14.06
C ALA A 2 9.70 -13.49 -13.22
N ILE A 3 10.77 -12.92 -13.80
CA ILE A 3 11.66 -11.98 -13.11
C ILE A 3 10.93 -10.67 -12.76
N GLU A 4 10.06 -10.17 -13.64
CA GLU A 4 9.28 -8.95 -13.43
C GLU A 4 8.31 -9.11 -12.24
N ILE A 5 7.71 -10.30 -12.09
CA ILE A 5 6.82 -10.61 -10.97
C ILE A 5 7.60 -10.63 -9.65
N TRP A 6 8.75 -11.29 -9.62
CA TRP A 6 9.61 -11.32 -8.42
C TRP A 6 10.16 -9.94 -8.07
N ALA A 7 10.50 -9.13 -9.06
CA ALA A 7 10.95 -7.75 -8.86
C ALA A 7 9.84 -6.86 -8.30
N ALA A 8 8.62 -6.94 -8.85
CA ALA A 8 7.46 -6.22 -8.33
C ALA A 8 7.15 -6.61 -6.88
N LEU A 9 7.19 -7.91 -6.57
CA LEU A 9 6.99 -8.40 -5.20
C LEU A 9 8.08 -7.88 -4.25
N ALA A 10 9.35 -7.92 -4.66
CA ALA A 10 10.46 -7.41 -3.86
C ALA A 10 10.31 -5.91 -3.56
N LEU A 11 9.89 -5.10 -4.55
CA LEU A 11 9.66 -3.67 -4.36
C LEU A 11 8.51 -3.40 -3.38
N VAL A 12 7.40 -4.14 -3.48
CA VAL A 12 6.29 -4.02 -2.53
C VAL A 12 6.77 -4.30 -1.10
N LEU A 13 7.51 -5.40 -0.88
CA LEU A 13 8.03 -5.77 0.43
C LEU A 13 9.02 -4.73 0.99
N ILE A 14 9.90 -4.18 0.15
CA ILE A 14 10.84 -3.13 0.56
C ILE A 14 10.06 -1.88 0.99
N ILE A 15 9.09 -1.44 0.19
CA ILE A 15 8.31 -0.22 0.49
C ILE A 15 7.47 -0.41 1.76
N GLU A 16 6.81 -1.56 1.92
CA GLU A 16 6.01 -1.85 3.11
C GLU A 16 6.87 -1.92 4.37
N GLY A 17 8.07 -2.52 4.28
CA GLY A 17 9.01 -2.66 5.39
C GLY A 17 9.78 -1.39 5.74
N LEU A 18 9.87 -0.41 4.83
CA LEU A 18 10.66 0.80 5.01
C LEU A 18 10.10 1.70 6.13
N LEU A 19 8.79 1.89 6.15
CA LEU A 19 8.08 2.71 7.15
C LEU A 19 8.24 2.20 8.59
N PRO A 20 7.99 0.90 8.89
CA PRO A 20 8.22 0.35 10.23
C PRO A 20 9.71 0.31 10.61
N PHE A 21 10.62 0.19 9.64
CA PHE A 21 12.07 0.21 9.90
C PHE A 21 12.58 1.61 10.27
N ILE A 22 12.21 2.64 9.51
CA ILE A 22 12.66 4.03 9.74
C ILE A 22 11.99 4.63 10.98
N SER A 23 10.67 4.45 11.13
CA SER A 23 9.92 5.09 12.22
C SER A 23 8.82 4.19 12.77
N PRO A 24 9.17 3.20 13.62
CA PRO A 24 8.20 2.26 14.17
C PRO A 24 7.13 2.94 15.03
N ARG A 25 7.46 4.07 15.68
CA ARG A 25 6.49 4.86 16.46
C ARG A 25 5.43 5.51 15.57
N SER A 26 5.84 6.09 14.44
CA SER A 26 4.91 6.73 13.50
C SER A 26 4.04 5.67 12.81
N TYR A 27 4.63 4.54 12.43
CA TYR A 27 3.90 3.41 11.88
C TYR A 27 2.81 2.90 12.84
N ARG A 28 3.15 2.67 14.13
CA ARG A 28 2.17 2.26 15.14
C ARG A 28 1.01 3.26 15.29
N ARG A 29 1.30 4.57 15.34
CA ARG A 29 0.26 5.61 15.42
C ARG A 29 -0.65 5.61 14.20
N MET A 30 -0.08 5.46 13.00
CA MET A 30 -0.84 5.40 11.76
C MET A 30 -1.79 4.19 11.74
N VAL A 31 -1.29 3.01 12.14
CA VAL A 31 -2.12 1.79 12.23
C VAL A 31 -3.23 1.95 13.27
N GLN A 32 -2.95 2.57 14.43
CA GLN A 32 -3.97 2.85 15.45
C GLN A 32 -5.04 3.81 14.93
N GLN A 33 -4.65 4.89 14.25
CA GLN A 33 -5.59 5.81 13.63
C GLN A 33 -6.46 5.11 12.57
N MET A 34 -5.87 4.23 11.76
CA MET A 34 -6.62 3.44 10.78
C MET A 34 -7.63 2.49 11.44
N ALA A 35 -7.29 1.91 12.60
CA ALA A 35 -8.20 1.04 13.35
C ALA A 35 -9.38 1.79 13.99
N GLU A 36 -9.26 3.11 14.20
CA GLU A 36 -10.34 3.97 14.69
C GLU A 36 -11.25 4.47 13.56
N LEU A 37 -10.86 4.33 12.29
CA LEU A 37 -11.69 4.73 11.15
C LEU A 37 -12.86 3.75 10.95
N PRO A 38 -14.03 4.26 10.52
CA PRO A 38 -15.14 3.39 10.12
C PRO A 38 -14.75 2.49 8.93
N ASP A 39 -15.20 1.23 8.96
CA ASP A 39 -14.95 0.25 7.89
C ASP A 39 -15.29 0.78 6.49
N GLN A 40 -16.34 1.59 6.37
CA GLN A 40 -16.74 2.21 5.11
C GLN A 40 -15.65 3.14 4.55
N SER A 41 -15.05 3.97 5.39
CA SER A 41 -13.97 4.88 4.99
C SER A 41 -12.73 4.10 4.56
N LEU A 42 -12.39 3.03 5.28
CA LEU A 42 -11.26 2.17 4.94
C LEU A 42 -11.47 1.45 3.59
N ARG A 43 -12.70 0.95 3.35
CA ARG A 43 -13.09 0.33 2.08
C ARG A 43 -13.06 1.30 0.91
N MET A 44 -13.57 2.52 1.08
CA MET A 44 -13.54 3.55 0.03
C MET A 44 -12.12 4.00 -0.29
N THR A 45 -11.27 4.14 0.72
CA THR A 45 -9.84 4.45 0.52
C THR A 45 -9.15 3.32 -0.23
N GLY A 46 -9.39 2.06 0.14
CA GLY A 46 -8.89 0.89 -0.57
C GLY A 46 -9.36 0.83 -2.02
N LEU A 47 -10.67 1.07 -2.26
CA LEU A 47 -11.23 1.11 -3.61
C LEU A 47 -10.58 2.20 -4.46
N PHE A 48 -10.40 3.40 -3.90
CA PHE A 48 -9.74 4.50 -4.58
C PHE A 48 -8.31 4.13 -5.00
N LEU A 49 -7.53 3.53 -4.09
CA LEU A 49 -6.17 3.06 -4.40
C LEU A 49 -6.16 1.99 -5.50
N ILE A 50 -7.10 1.05 -5.48
CA ILE A 50 -7.21 0.01 -6.52
C ILE A 50 -7.53 0.66 -7.88
N VAL A 51 -8.50 1.57 -7.94
CA VAL A 51 -8.89 2.25 -9.18
C VAL A 51 -7.73 3.08 -9.74
N VAL A 52 -7.05 3.85 -8.90
CA VAL A 52 -5.86 4.62 -9.30
C VAL A 52 -4.76 3.68 -9.81
N GLY A 53 -4.49 2.58 -9.10
CA GLY A 53 -3.51 1.58 -9.53
C GLY A 53 -3.84 0.96 -10.89
N LEU A 54 -5.11 0.63 -11.12
CA LEU A 54 -5.59 0.13 -12.43
C LEU A 54 -5.43 1.16 -13.54
N LEU A 55 -5.74 2.43 -13.28
CA LEU A 55 -5.58 3.51 -14.25
C LEU A 55 -4.10 3.74 -14.61
N VAL A 56 -3.22 3.72 -13.61
CA VAL A 56 -1.77 3.82 -13.83
C VAL A 56 -1.28 2.63 -14.65
N LEU A 57 -1.67 1.40 -14.27
CA LEU A 57 -1.30 0.21 -15.03
C LEU A 57 -1.79 0.30 -16.48
N TRP A 58 -3.03 0.72 -16.71
CA TRP A 58 -3.60 0.87 -18.06
C TRP A 58 -2.93 1.98 -18.90
N LEU A 59 -2.43 3.04 -18.27
CA LEU A 59 -1.78 4.15 -18.98
C LEU A 59 -0.33 3.84 -19.38
N PHE A 60 0.39 3.11 -18.52
CA PHE A 60 1.82 2.85 -18.70
C PHE A 60 2.14 1.48 -19.32
N MET A 61 1.17 0.57 -19.39
CA MET A 61 1.32 -0.77 -19.96
C MET A 61 0.55 -0.96 -21.27
#